data_AF-A0A357C6Z6-F1
#
_entry.id   AF-A0A357C6Z6-F1
#
_cell.length_a   1.000
_cell.length_b   1.000
_cell.length_c   1.000
_cell.angle_alpha   90.00
_cell.angle_beta   90.00
_cell.angle_gamma   90.00
#
_symmetry.space_group_name_H-M   'P 1'
#
loop_
_entity.id
_entity.type
_entity.pdbx_description
1 polymer ?
#
loop_
_entity_poly.entity_id
_entity_poly.type
_entity_poly.pdbx_seq_one_letter_code
_entity_poly.pdbx_strand_id
1 'polypeptide(L)' 'MRKNPEKTAVTMDDIKPLCPVCGRELDKAKAADGGGWNCKCGEFVPKRLAINPFEGCTHGLNCNCGRERRR' A
#
# COMPACT_ATOMS: atom_id res chain seq x y z
N MET A 1 -4.48 34.64 -8.94
CA MET A 1 -3.77 33.68 -8.06
C MET A 1 -4.66 32.48 -7.77
N ARG A 2 -4.48 31.37 -8.48
CA ARG A 2 -5.08 30.07 -8.10
C ARG A 2 -3.93 29.06 -8.19
N LYS A 3 -3.33 28.73 -7.05
CA LYS A 3 -2.35 27.65 -6.96
C LYS A 3 -3.12 26.36 -7.25
N ASN A 4 -2.93 25.79 -8.45
CA ASN A 4 -3.34 24.42 -8.72
C ASN A 4 -2.64 23.55 -7.66
N PRO A 5 -3.37 22.70 -6.92
CA PRO A 5 -2.70 21.70 -6.11
C PRO A 5 -1.91 20.82 -7.08
N GLU A 6 -0.60 20.86 -6.96
CA GLU A 6 0.30 19.96 -7.66
C GLU A 6 -0.22 18.55 -7.38
N LYS A 7 -0.83 17.91 -8.38
CA LYS A 7 -1.18 16.49 -8.32
C LYS A 7 0.14 15.77 -8.16
N THR A 8 0.54 15.52 -6.91
CA THR A 8 1.69 14.68 -6.59
C THR A 8 1.35 13.34 -7.21
N ALA A 9 2.01 13.02 -8.32
CA ALA A 9 1.77 11.79 -9.05
C ALA A 9 2.21 10.64 -8.14
N VAL A 10 1.25 10.06 -7.43
CA VAL A 10 1.46 8.87 -6.61
C VAL A 10 1.82 7.74 -7.57
N THR A 11 3.06 7.28 -7.48
CA THR A 11 3.62 6.22 -8.33
C THR A 11 3.29 4.85 -7.73
N MET A 12 3.42 3.78 -8.52
CA MET A 12 3.32 2.41 -7.97
C MET A 12 4.37 2.13 -6.88
N ASP A 13 5.40 2.98 -6.77
CA ASP A 13 6.35 2.90 -5.68
C ASP A 13 5.83 3.43 -4.34
N ASP A 14 4.75 4.20 -4.33
CA ASP A 14 4.09 4.71 -3.13
C ASP A 14 3.09 3.70 -2.52
N ILE A 15 2.84 2.58 -3.20
CA ILE A 15 1.98 1.52 -2.68
C ILE A 15 2.64 0.90 -1.45
N LYS A 16 1.96 1.01 -0.31
CA LYS A 16 2.26 0.24 0.90
C LYS A 16 1.53 -1.09 0.83
N PRO A 17 2.22 -2.20 0.52
CA PRO A 17 1.56 -3.48 0.46
C PRO A 17 1.14 -3.92 1.87
N LEU A 18 0.16 -4.80 1.96
CA LEU A 18 -0.36 -5.31 3.21
C LEU A 18 0.23 -6.69 3.54
N CYS A 19 0.39 -6.95 4.83
CA CYS A 19 0.71 -8.26 5.35
C CYS A 19 -0.47 -9.21 5.08
N PRO A 20 -0.26 -10.35 4.39
CA PRO A 20 -1.34 -11.30 4.12
C PRO A 20 -1.88 -11.97 5.40
N VAL A 21 -1.11 -11.97 6.48
CA VAL A 21 -1.48 -12.63 7.75
C VAL A 21 -2.35 -11.73 8.63
N CYS A 22 -1.96 -10.46 8.81
CA CYS A 22 -2.63 -9.56 9.75
C CYS A 22 -3.29 -8.33 9.10
N GLY A 23 -3.18 -8.17 7.78
CA GLY A 23 -3.75 -7.04 7.03
C GLY A 23 -3.10 -5.68 7.28
N ARG A 24 -2.05 -5.61 8.11
CA ARG A 24 -1.34 -4.35 8.39
C ARG A 24 -0.45 -3.94 7.24
N GLU A 25 -0.28 -2.63 7.08
CA GLU A 25 0.65 -2.04 6.12
C GLU A 25 2.11 -2.47 6.40
N LEU A 26 2.79 -2.87 5.34
CA LEU A 26 4.21 -3.16 5.30
C LEU A 26 4.94 -1.90 4.86
N ASP A 27 5.84 -1.42 5.72
CA ASP A 27 6.59 -0.21 5.44
C ASP A 27 7.75 -0.51 4.49
N LYS A 28 7.79 0.17 3.33
CA LYS A 28 8.86 0.00 2.34
C LYS A 28 10.24 0.33 2.88
N ALA A 29 10.39 1.29 3.79
CA ALA A 29 11.68 1.62 4.39
C ALA A 29 12.18 0.52 5.35
N LYS A 30 11.30 -0.43 5.73
CA LYS A 30 11.63 -1.60 6.53
C LYS A 30 11.66 -2.90 5.72
N ALA A 31 11.77 -2.80 4.40
CA ALA A 31 12.03 -3.98 3.58
C ALA A 31 13.36 -4.61 4.02
N ALA A 32 13.36 -5.91 4.26
CA ALA A 32 14.57 -6.67 4.52
C ALA A 32 15.37 -6.83 3.22
N ASP A 33 16.70 -6.82 3.30
CA ASP A 33 17.62 -6.96 2.15
C ASP A 33 17.34 -8.20 1.26
N GLY A 34 16.68 -9.23 1.81
CA GLY A 34 16.27 -10.43 1.08
C GLY A 34 15.00 -10.32 0.22
N GLY A 35 14.43 -9.12 0.05
CA GLY A 35 13.25 -8.93 -0.80
C GLY A 35 11.93 -9.32 -0.12
N GLY A 36 11.74 -8.89 1.13
CA GLY A 36 10.51 -9.07 1.89
C GLY A 36 10.37 -8.04 3.01
N TRP A 37 9.43 -8.25 3.93
CA TRP A 37 9.15 -7.37 5.05
C TRP A 37 8.99 -8.14 6.35
N ASN A 38 9.63 -7.66 7.42
CA ASN A 38 9.32 -8.13 8.76
C ASN A 38 8.09 -7.38 9.28
N CYS A 39 6.93 -8.04 9.25
CA CYS A 39 5.71 -7.42 9.74
C CYS A 39 5.74 -7.29 11.27
N LYS A 40 5.09 -6.27 11.81
CA LYS A 40 4.94 -6.08 13.27
C LYS A 40 4.17 -7.22 13.96
N CYS A 41 3.46 -8.07 13.22
CA CYS A 41 2.84 -9.26 13.78
C CYS A 41 3.84 -10.39 14.08
N GLY A 42 5.13 -10.19 13.77
CA GLY A 42 6.19 -11.17 13.98
C GLY A 42 6.47 -12.05 12.76
N GLU A 43 5.64 -11.97 11.71
CA GLU A 43 5.79 -12.80 10.51
C GLU A 43 6.67 -12.13 9.45
N PHE A 44 7.50 -12.94 8.79
CA PHE A 44 8.22 -12.50 7.59
C PHE A 44 7.33 -12.65 6.34
N VAL A 45 7.11 -11.52 5.65
CA VAL A 45 6.30 -11.47 4.43
C VAL A 45 7.24 -11.34 3.22
N PRO A 46 7.45 -12.39 2.42
CA PRO A 46 8.21 -12.29 1.19
C PRO A 46 7.48 -11.40 0.17
N LYS A 47 8.22 -10.70 -0.69
CA LYS A 47 7.65 -9.71 -1.62
C LYS A 47 6.54 -10.26 -2.52
N ARG A 48 6.64 -11.55 -2.88
CA ARG A 48 5.66 -12.25 -3.73
C ARG A 48 4.32 -12.53 -3.02
N LEU A 49 4.28 -12.53 -1.70
CA LEU A 49 3.07 -12.80 -0.91
C LEU A 49 2.46 -11.51 -0.33
N ALA A 50 3.11 -10.38 -0.48
CA ALA A 50 2.59 -9.12 0.01
C ALA A 50 1.40 -8.67 -0.85
N ILE A 51 0.32 -8.24 -0.20
CA ILE A 51 -0.93 -7.92 -0.88
C ILE A 51 -0.87 -6.47 -1.35
N ASN A 52 -1.06 -6.23 -2.64
CA ASN A 52 -1.33 -4.88 -3.12
C ASN A 52 -2.81 -4.55 -2.90
N PRO A 53 -3.17 -3.61 -2.00
CA PRO A 53 -4.56 -3.30 -1.68
C PRO A 53 -5.35 -2.69 -2.85
N PHE A 54 -4.66 -2.26 -3.91
CA PHE A 54 -5.26 -1.66 -5.09
C PHE A 54 -5.23 -2.59 -6.31
N GLU A 55 -4.71 -3.80 -6.16
CA GLU A 55 -4.70 -4.79 -7.24
C GLU A 55 -6.14 -5.09 -7.68
N GLY A 56 -6.42 -4.96 -8.97
CA GLY A 56 -7.77 -5.11 -9.52
C GLY A 56 -8.72 -3.92 -9.32
N CYS A 57 -8.35 -2.84 -8.62
CA CYS A 57 -9.15 -1.63 -8.57
C CYS A 57 -8.88 -0.75 -9.81
N THR A 58 -9.92 -0.45 -10.60
CA THR A 58 -9.83 0.45 -11.77
C THR A 58 -9.34 1.86 -11.43
N HIS A 59 -9.55 2.28 -10.18
CA HIS A 59 -9.09 3.57 -9.66
C HIS A 59 -7.65 3.54 -9.13
N GLY A 60 -7.01 2.35 -9.07
CA GLY A 60 -5.64 2.16 -8.59
C GLY A 60 -5.41 2.81 -7.23
N LEU A 61 -4.34 3.60 -7.10
CA LEU A 61 -3.99 4.31 -5.86
C LEU A 61 -5.00 5.38 -5.42
N ASN A 62 -5.93 5.78 -6.30
CA ASN A 62 -7.01 6.69 -5.97
C ASN A 62 -8.28 5.96 -5.51
N CYS A 63 -8.22 4.63 -5.34
CA CYS A 63 -9.36 3.82 -4.93
C CYS A 63 -9.85 4.25 -3.54
N ASN A 64 -11.03 4.86 -3.50
CA ASN A 64 -11.76 5.18 -2.27
C ASN A 64 -13.05 4.34 -2.14
N CYS A 65 -13.19 3.27 -2.94
CA CYS A 65 -14.39 2.44 -3.02
C CYS A 65 -14.82 1.83 -1.66
N GLY A 66 -13.89 1.66 -0.72
CA GLY A 66 -14.18 1.23 0.66
C GLY A 66 -14.16 2.36 1.71
N ARG A 67 -13.72 3.57 1.35
CA ARG A 67 -13.62 4.74 2.24
C ARG A 67 -14.94 5.48 2.36
N GLU A 68 -15.81 5.36 1.36
CA GLU A 68 -17.23 5.76 1.44
C GLU A 68 -18.06 4.72 2.22
N ARG A 69 -17.65 4.42 3.47
CA ARG A 69 -18.61 3.80 4.40
C ARG A 69 -19.54 4.88 4.91
N ARG A 70 -20.70 4.93 4.23
CA ARG A 70 -22.01 5.43 4.66
C ARG A 70 -22.01 6.12 6.04
N ARG A 71 -22.22 7.43 6.02
CA ARG A 71 -22.89 8.11 7.15
C ARG A 71 -24.32 7.60 7.28
#